data_AF-A0A6G0Z6S7-F1
#
_entry.id   AF-A0A6G0Z6S7-F1
#
_cell.length_a   1.000
_cell.length_b   1.000
_cell.length_c   1.000
_cell.angle_alpha   90.00
_cell.angle_beta   90.00
_cell.angle_gamma   90.00
#
_symmetry.space_group_name_H-M   'P 1'
#
loop_
_entity.id
_entity.type
_entity.pdbx_description
1 polymer ?
#
loop_
_entity_poly.entity_id
_entity_poly.type
_entity_poly.pdbx_seq_one_letter_code
_entity_poly.pdbx_strand_id
1 'polypeptide(L)'
;LILKATKLRNTWDNLLKLKLEEKSNRKAERQLSADMVQFMNAEIGYTMKRLLAADQKVMYVGPSGEDVSFTGPNPFCGDDWQVCEDDKYGGIRLAPYLTYDCLTGQSLVVYDPWICPICNSTIEVTSALEKLQHRQVCDSQTTSGTAEGEEREDDMAKLKPNAKRYDCPHCPGVLYLTPTEMLKHKKSHL
;
A
#
# COMPACT_ATOMS: atom_id res chain seq x y z
N LEU A 1 -6.27 2.59 -10.38
CA LEU A 1 -5.86 1.72 -11.51
C LEU A 1 -4.35 1.66 -11.67
N ILE A 2 -3.64 2.79 -11.81
CA ILE A 2 -2.17 2.81 -11.97
C ILE A 2 -1.46 2.07 -10.83
N LEU A 3 -1.81 2.33 -9.55
CA LEU A 3 -1.27 1.58 -8.41
C LEU A 3 -1.41 0.05 -8.56
N LYS A 4 -2.56 -0.42 -9.06
CA LYS A 4 -2.80 -1.85 -9.30
C LYS A 4 -1.91 -2.36 -10.44
N ALA A 5 -1.79 -1.61 -11.53
CA ALA A 5 -0.91 -1.94 -12.65
C ALA A 5 0.55 -2.08 -12.20
N THR A 6 1.03 -1.12 -11.41
CA THR A 6 2.37 -1.12 -10.83
C THR A 6 2.59 -2.32 -9.90
N LYS A 7 1.63 -2.62 -9.00
CA LYS A 7 1.70 -3.81 -8.13
C LYS A 7 1.78 -5.11 -8.92
N LEU A 8 0.98 -5.23 -10.00
CA LEU A 8 1.01 -6.40 -10.88
C LEU A 8 2.37 -6.55 -11.56
N ARG A 9 2.91 -5.45 -12.07
CA ARG A 9 4.22 -5.44 -12.72
C ARG A 9 5.36 -5.79 -11.76
N ASN A 10 5.36 -5.22 -10.55
CA ASN A 10 6.33 -5.59 -9.51
C ASN A 10 6.22 -7.07 -9.12
N THR A 11 4.99 -7.59 -9.02
CA THR A 11 4.77 -9.02 -8.71
C THR A 11 5.27 -9.91 -9.84
N TRP A 12 5.05 -9.52 -11.10
CA TRP A 12 5.58 -10.20 -12.27
C TRP A 12 7.11 -10.23 -12.26
N ASP A 13 7.75 -9.08 -12.06
CA ASP A 13 9.22 -8.98 -12.05
C ASP A 13 9.83 -9.81 -10.92
N ASN A 14 9.21 -9.83 -9.74
CA ASN A 14 9.64 -10.66 -8.62
C ASN A 14 9.49 -12.16 -8.91
N LEU A 15 8.39 -12.58 -9.52
CA LEU A 15 8.19 -13.98 -9.92
C LEU A 15 9.15 -14.39 -11.03
N LEU A 16 9.46 -13.48 -11.96
CA LEU A 16 10.45 -13.72 -13.01
C LEU A 16 11.84 -13.94 -12.40
N LYS A 17 12.26 -13.08 -11.47
CA LYS A 17 13.53 -13.26 -10.72
C LYS A 17 13.56 -14.59 -9.99
N LEU A 18 12.49 -14.96 -9.28
CA LEU A 18 12.40 -16.24 -8.59
C LEU A 18 12.52 -17.43 -9.56
N LYS A 19 11.88 -17.37 -10.73
CA LYS A 19 12.00 -18.40 -11.76
C LYS A 19 13.42 -18.52 -12.31
N LEU A 20 14.11 -17.41 -12.51
CA LEU A 20 15.52 -17.40 -12.92
C LEU A 20 16.44 -18.00 -11.85
N GLU A 21 16.08 -17.89 -10.57
CA GLU A 21 16.74 -18.56 -9.44
C GLU A 21 16.26 -20.01 -9.21
N GLU A 22 15.48 -20.59 -10.13
CA GLU A 22 14.87 -21.92 -10.03
C GLU A 22 13.93 -22.11 -8.81
N LYS A 23 13.49 -21.01 -8.19
CA LYS A 23 12.49 -20.99 -7.13
C LYS A 23 11.10 -20.81 -7.73
N SER A 24 10.06 -21.30 -7.04
CA SER A 24 8.67 -21.09 -7.47
C SER A 24 7.79 -20.68 -6.31
N ASN A 25 6.90 -19.73 -6.57
CA ASN A 25 5.84 -19.34 -5.67
C ASN A 25 4.50 -19.49 -6.38
N ARG A 26 4.02 -20.74 -6.48
CA ARG A 26 2.78 -21.09 -7.18
C ARG A 26 1.56 -20.31 -6.69
N LYS A 27 1.53 -19.93 -5.40
CA LYS A 27 0.43 -19.13 -4.84
C LYS A 27 0.42 -17.72 -5.46
N ALA A 28 1.57 -17.05 -5.47
CA ALA A 28 1.72 -15.74 -6.08
C ALA A 28 1.53 -15.78 -7.61
N GLU A 29 1.97 -16.85 -8.28
CA GLU A 29 1.73 -17.05 -9.72
C GLU A 29 0.24 -17.10 -10.04
N ARG A 30 -0.54 -17.92 -9.30
CA ARG A 30 -2.00 -18.01 -9.48
C ARG A 30 -2.71 -16.69 -9.18
N GLN A 31 -2.29 -16.02 -8.10
CA GLN A 31 -2.85 -14.72 -7.72
C GLN A 31 -2.60 -13.68 -8.81
N LEU A 32 -1.37 -13.63 -9.35
CA LEU A 32 -1.01 -12.73 -10.43
C LEU A 32 -1.88 -12.98 -11.68
N SER A 33 -2.07 -14.25 -12.06
CA SER A 33 -2.95 -14.59 -13.20
C SER A 33 -4.38 -14.09 -12.98
N ALA A 34 -4.94 -14.31 -11.79
CA ALA A 34 -6.30 -13.85 -11.46
C ALA A 34 -6.41 -12.32 -11.48
N ASP A 35 -5.47 -11.62 -10.83
CA ASP A 35 -5.49 -10.16 -10.75
C ASP A 35 -5.25 -9.49 -12.10
N MET A 36 -4.45 -10.12 -12.97
CA MET A 36 -4.20 -9.64 -14.33
C MET A 36 -5.45 -9.74 -15.20
N VAL A 37 -6.19 -10.85 -15.13
CA VAL A 37 -7.51 -10.97 -15.79
C VAL A 37 -8.48 -9.91 -15.27
N GLN A 38 -8.55 -9.70 -13.96
CA GLN A 38 -9.40 -8.67 -13.38
C GLN A 38 -8.99 -7.26 -13.83
N PHE A 39 -7.69 -6.99 -13.94
CA PHE A 39 -7.18 -5.69 -14.38
C PHE A 39 -7.48 -5.43 -15.86
N MET A 40 -7.33 -6.42 -16.73
CA MET A 40 -7.62 -6.30 -18.16
C MET A 40 -9.12 -6.10 -18.44
N ASN A 41 -9.99 -6.61 -17.57
CA ASN A 41 -11.43 -6.42 -17.64
C ASN A 41 -11.93 -5.14 -16.93
N ALA A 42 -11.03 -4.26 -16.48
CA ALA A 42 -11.43 -3.00 -15.87
C ALA A 42 -12.00 -2.05 -16.94
N GLU A 43 -13.26 -1.65 -16.79
CA GLU A 43 -13.89 -0.65 -17.64
C GLU A 43 -13.40 0.74 -17.24
N ILE A 44 -12.78 1.44 -18.20
CA ILE A 44 -12.26 2.79 -18.02
C ILE A 44 -12.88 3.66 -19.10
N GLY A 45 -13.52 4.77 -18.71
CA GLY A 45 -13.94 5.79 -19.66
C GLY A 45 -12.70 6.53 -20.17
N TYR A 46 -12.39 6.43 -21.46
CA TYR A 46 -11.30 7.16 -22.09
C TYR A 46 -11.73 7.71 -23.45
N THR A 47 -11.07 8.79 -23.86
CA THR A 47 -11.19 9.36 -25.20
C THR A 47 -9.92 9.09 -25.98
N MET A 48 -10.04 8.65 -27.22
CA MET A 48 -8.89 8.49 -28.10
C MET A 48 -8.74 9.72 -28.99
N LYS A 49 -7.54 10.30 -29.01
CA LYS A 49 -7.14 11.32 -29.98
C LYS A 49 -6.06 10.74 -30.88
N ARG A 50 -6.26 10.80 -32.19
CA ARG A 50 -5.21 10.45 -33.15
C ARG A 50 -4.12 11.51 -33.11
N LEU A 51 -2.90 11.08 -32.82
CA LEU A 51 -1.71 11.94 -32.78
C LEU A 51 -1.03 11.97 -34.14
N LEU A 52 -0.68 13.16 -34.62
CA LEU A 52 0.09 13.35 -35.84
C LEU A 52 1.59 13.20 -35.55
N ALA A 53 2.40 12.98 -36.59
CA ALA A 53 3.85 12.90 -36.45
C ALA A 53 4.46 14.20 -35.87
N ALA A 54 3.82 15.35 -36.10
CA ALA A 54 4.23 16.61 -35.48
C ALA A 54 3.94 16.62 -33.97
N ASP A 55 2.77 16.14 -33.54
CA ASP A 55 2.40 16.08 -32.12
C ASP A 55 3.37 15.18 -31.33
N GLN A 56 3.78 14.06 -31.91
CA GLN A 56 4.73 13.13 -31.28
C GLN A 56 6.10 13.77 -30.99
N LYS A 57 6.51 14.76 -31.79
CA LYS A 57 7.79 15.46 -31.59
C LYS A 57 7.78 16.44 -30.43
N VAL A 58 6.61 16.92 -30.03
CA VAL A 58 6.44 17.94 -28.99
C VAL A 58 5.68 17.43 -27.76
N MET A 59 5.33 16.14 -27.73
CA MET A 59 4.50 15.54 -26.69
C MET A 59 5.17 15.52 -25.31
N TYR A 60 6.49 15.39 -25.26
CA TYR A 60 7.23 15.25 -24.02
C TYR A 60 7.94 16.55 -23.65
N VAL A 61 8.02 16.83 -22.35
CA VAL A 61 8.74 18.01 -21.83
C VAL A 61 10.23 17.92 -22.19
N GLY A 62 10.77 16.69 -22.16
CA GLY A 62 12.18 16.44 -22.36
C GLY A 62 12.99 16.72 -21.09
N PRO A 63 14.26 16.30 -21.05
CA PRO A 63 15.12 16.51 -19.88
C PRO A 63 15.33 18.01 -19.64
N SER A 64 15.02 18.45 -18.43
CA SER A 64 15.28 19.81 -17.93
C SER A 64 16.73 19.98 -17.48
N GLY A 65 17.36 18.89 -17.00
CA GLY A 65 18.70 18.95 -16.40
C GLY A 65 18.73 19.63 -15.04
N GLU A 66 17.57 19.91 -14.46
CA GLU A 66 17.41 20.44 -13.11
C GLU A 66 17.27 19.30 -12.09
N ASP A 67 17.67 19.55 -10.84
CA ASP A 67 17.46 18.59 -9.76
C ASP A 67 15.96 18.43 -9.49
N VAL A 68 15.47 17.20 -9.62
CA VAL A 68 14.05 16.87 -9.37
C VAL A 68 13.76 16.94 -7.87
N SER A 69 12.91 17.91 -7.48
CA SER A 69 12.38 17.94 -6.12
C SER A 69 11.23 16.94 -5.96
N PHE A 70 11.50 15.80 -5.34
CA PHE A 70 10.47 14.83 -4.95
C PHE A 70 10.32 14.79 -3.44
N THR A 71 9.12 15.13 -2.94
CA THR A 71 8.80 15.13 -1.52
C THR A 71 7.83 14.01 -1.17
N GLY A 72 8.04 13.35 -0.03
CA GLY A 72 7.15 12.29 0.46
C GLY A 72 7.52 10.88 -0.02
N PRO A 73 6.77 9.85 0.40
CA PRO A 73 7.05 8.46 0.02
C PRO A 73 6.71 8.21 -1.45
N ASN A 74 7.35 7.23 -2.06
CA ASN A 74 6.98 6.76 -3.40
C ASN A 74 5.84 5.73 -3.30
N PRO A 75 4.65 6.00 -3.86
CA PRO A 75 3.52 5.07 -3.77
C PRO A 75 3.57 3.91 -4.78
N PHE A 76 4.55 3.92 -5.68
CA PHE A 76 4.65 2.94 -6.77
C PHE A 76 5.77 1.93 -6.58
N CYS A 77 6.85 2.31 -5.91
CA CYS A 77 7.99 1.44 -5.65
C CYS A 77 8.40 1.52 -4.18
N GLY A 78 9.02 0.45 -3.68
CA GLY A 78 9.58 0.45 -2.33
C GLY A 78 10.82 1.34 -2.23
N ASP A 79 11.38 1.41 -1.02
CA ASP A 79 12.50 2.29 -0.68
C ASP A 79 13.80 1.98 -1.46
N ASP A 80 13.86 0.83 -2.14
CA ASP A 80 14.99 0.41 -2.98
C ASP A 80 15.14 1.25 -4.26
N TRP A 81 14.08 1.96 -4.69
CA TRP A 81 14.10 2.77 -5.91
C TRP A 81 14.36 4.25 -5.61
N GLN A 82 15.44 4.77 -6.19
CA GLN A 82 15.74 6.20 -6.14
C GLN A 82 14.99 6.94 -7.24
N VAL A 83 14.19 7.92 -6.84
CA VAL A 83 13.46 8.80 -7.77
C VAL A 83 14.45 9.75 -8.43
N CYS A 84 14.37 9.87 -9.76
CA CYS A 84 15.24 10.72 -10.55
C CYS A 84 14.50 11.31 -11.76
N GLU A 85 15.13 12.22 -12.49
CA GLU A 85 14.61 12.69 -13.78
C GLU A 85 14.64 11.57 -14.83
N ASP A 86 13.69 11.60 -15.78
CA ASP A 86 13.79 10.76 -16.98
C ASP A 86 14.60 11.44 -18.09
N ASP A 87 15.76 10.88 -18.41
CA ASP A 87 16.69 11.43 -19.42
C ASP A 87 16.09 11.55 -20.83
N LYS A 88 15.04 10.79 -21.14
CA LYS A 88 14.44 10.74 -22.47
C LYS A 88 13.16 11.57 -22.55
N TYR A 89 12.29 11.44 -21.55
CA TYR A 89 10.95 12.03 -21.58
C TYR A 89 10.82 13.29 -20.72
N GLY A 90 11.79 13.57 -19.85
CA GLY A 90 11.65 14.54 -18.77
C GLY A 90 10.70 14.05 -17.68
N GLY A 91 10.36 14.93 -16.75
CA GLY A 91 9.52 14.58 -15.61
C GLY A 91 10.20 13.60 -14.65
N ILE A 92 9.41 12.97 -13.78
CA ILE A 92 9.91 12.26 -12.61
C ILE A 92 9.76 10.75 -12.77
N ARG A 93 10.86 10.01 -12.77
CA ARG A 93 10.89 8.55 -12.86
C ARG A 93 10.61 7.92 -11.49
N LEU A 94 9.34 7.56 -11.27
CA LEU A 94 8.85 6.94 -10.02
C LEU A 94 9.09 5.43 -9.97
N ALA A 95 9.32 4.78 -11.10
CA ALA A 95 9.73 3.38 -11.19
C ALA A 95 10.47 3.18 -12.54
N PRO A 96 11.16 2.04 -12.77
CA PRO A 96 11.83 1.76 -14.05
C PRO A 96 10.94 1.86 -15.30
N TYR A 97 9.63 1.82 -15.10
CA TYR A 97 8.61 1.77 -16.14
C TYR A 97 7.51 2.83 -15.99
N LEU A 98 7.65 3.75 -15.03
CA LEU A 98 6.65 4.77 -14.73
C LEU A 98 7.34 6.12 -14.56
N THR A 99 7.03 7.02 -15.49
CA THR A 99 7.46 8.42 -15.45
C THR A 99 6.23 9.29 -15.25
N TYR A 100 6.28 10.16 -14.25
CA TYR A 100 5.24 11.10 -13.87
C TYR A 100 5.55 12.46 -14.48
N ASP A 101 4.51 13.16 -14.90
CA ASP A 101 4.55 14.54 -15.39
C ASP A 101 5.53 14.80 -16.56
N CYS A 102 5.66 13.83 -17.48
CA CYS A 102 6.55 13.96 -18.64
C CYS A 102 5.88 14.53 -19.90
N LEU A 103 4.56 14.76 -19.89
CA LEU A 103 3.80 15.19 -21.07
C LEU A 103 3.58 16.71 -21.09
N THR A 104 3.78 17.33 -22.25
CA THR A 104 3.45 18.73 -22.51
C THR A 104 1.95 18.93 -22.69
N GLY A 105 1.46 20.14 -22.40
CA GLY A 105 0.06 20.48 -22.64
C GLY A 105 -0.91 19.73 -21.73
N GLN A 106 -0.44 19.15 -20.63
CA GLN A 106 -1.31 18.84 -19.50
C GLN A 106 -1.97 20.15 -19.11
N SER A 107 -3.29 20.24 -19.33
CA SER A 107 -4.11 21.33 -18.83
C SER A 107 -3.69 21.59 -17.39
N LEU A 108 -3.54 22.85 -17.00
CA LEU A 108 -3.53 23.25 -15.59
C LEU A 108 -4.80 22.67 -14.97
N VAL A 109 -4.72 21.45 -14.46
CA VAL A 109 -5.82 20.82 -13.74
C VAL A 109 -5.88 21.64 -12.48
N VAL A 110 -6.85 22.55 -12.43
CA VAL A 110 -7.18 23.22 -11.18
C VAL A 110 -7.56 22.10 -10.24
N TYR A 111 -6.68 21.82 -9.29
CA TYR A 111 -6.91 20.75 -8.34
C TYR A 111 -7.94 21.24 -7.35
N ASP A 112 -9.16 20.69 -7.44
CA ASP A 112 -10.14 20.88 -6.39
C ASP A 112 -9.61 20.33 -5.07
N PRO A 113 -9.91 20.99 -3.93
CA PRO A 113 -9.58 20.47 -2.62
C PRO A 113 -10.09 19.04 -2.47
N TRP A 114 -9.21 18.16 -2.00
CA TRP A 114 -9.53 16.75 -1.82
C TRP A 114 -9.72 16.44 -0.34
N ILE A 115 -10.85 15.80 -0.01
CA ILE A 115 -11.11 15.30 1.34
C ILE A 115 -10.67 13.84 1.40
N CYS A 116 -9.73 13.53 2.27
CA CYS A 116 -9.26 12.17 2.46
C CYS A 116 -10.37 11.31 3.10
N PRO A 117 -10.75 10.15 2.52
CA PRO A 117 -11.83 9.32 3.07
C PRO A 117 -11.43 8.57 4.36
N ILE A 118 -10.15 8.61 4.74
CA ILE A 118 -9.62 7.87 5.90
C ILE A 118 -9.54 8.79 7.12
N CYS A 119 -8.88 9.94 7.01
CA CYS A 119 -8.72 10.90 8.12
C CYS A 119 -9.68 12.10 8.06
N ASN A 120 -10.48 12.22 7.00
CA ASN A 120 -11.46 13.30 6.80
C ASN A 120 -10.86 14.72 6.79
N SER A 121 -9.55 14.85 6.58
CA SER A 121 -8.87 16.14 6.42
C SER A 121 -9.03 16.67 4.99
N THR A 122 -9.10 18.00 4.87
CA THR A 122 -9.12 18.69 3.57
C THR A 122 -7.69 19.02 3.14
N ILE A 123 -7.34 18.67 1.92
CA ILE A 123 -6.02 18.94 1.32
C ILE A 123 -6.23 19.92 0.16
N GLU A 124 -5.70 21.13 0.30
CA GLU A 124 -6.08 22.31 -0.50
C GLU A 124 -5.39 22.40 -1.88
N VAL A 125 -4.28 21.69 -2.08
CA VAL A 125 -3.59 21.56 -3.37
C VAL A 125 -3.20 20.11 -3.51
N THR A 126 -3.71 19.39 -4.50
CA THR A 126 -3.30 17.98 -4.63
C THR A 126 -3.26 17.50 -6.07
N SER A 127 -2.04 17.39 -6.56
CA SER A 127 -1.70 16.53 -7.68
C SER A 127 -2.15 15.09 -7.44
N ALA A 128 -2.36 14.33 -8.52
CA ALA A 128 -2.71 12.92 -8.37
C ALA A 128 -1.66 12.15 -7.56
N LEU A 129 -0.38 12.53 -7.68
CA LEU A 129 0.73 11.93 -6.95
C LEU A 129 0.62 12.20 -5.44
N GLU A 130 0.45 13.46 -5.03
CA GLU A 130 0.31 13.84 -3.61
C GLU A 130 -0.88 13.16 -2.94
N LYS A 131 -2.01 12.96 -3.66
CA LYS A 131 -3.17 12.20 -3.14
C LYS A 131 -2.77 10.77 -2.78
N LEU A 132 -1.97 10.13 -3.62
CA LEU A 132 -1.49 8.76 -3.40
C LEU A 132 -0.50 8.70 -2.25
N GLN A 133 0.42 9.66 -2.16
CA GLN A 133 1.39 9.76 -1.07
C GLN A 133 0.70 9.95 0.27
N HIS A 134 -0.25 10.87 0.36
CA HIS A 134 -1.05 11.07 1.56
C HIS A 134 -1.79 9.79 1.95
N ARG A 135 -2.45 9.13 0.98
CA ARG A 135 -3.21 7.90 1.25
C ARG A 135 -2.33 6.79 1.83
N GLN A 136 -1.12 6.62 1.30
CA GLN A 136 -0.18 5.61 1.82
C GLN A 136 0.20 5.86 3.28
N VAL A 137 0.47 7.11 3.65
CA VAL A 137 0.80 7.50 5.03
C VAL A 137 -0.43 7.43 5.95
N CYS A 138 -1.59 7.82 5.43
CA CYS A 138 -2.83 7.82 6.19
C CYS A 138 -3.31 6.39 6.48
N ASP A 139 -3.27 5.49 5.49
CA ASP A 139 -3.59 4.08 5.68
C ASP A 139 -2.68 3.44 6.73
N SER A 140 -1.37 3.72 6.70
CA SER A 140 -0.42 3.15 7.66
C SER A 140 -0.64 3.66 9.09
N GLN A 141 -0.94 4.94 9.28
CA GLN A 141 -1.27 5.53 10.59
C GLN A 141 -2.59 4.99 11.16
N THR A 142 -3.57 4.73 10.31
CA THR A 142 -4.85 4.18 10.76
C THR A 142 -4.70 2.71 11.18
N THR A 143 -3.91 1.93 10.44
CA THR A 143 -3.62 0.53 10.82
C THR A 143 -2.74 0.39 12.06
N SER A 144 -1.88 1.38 12.34
CA SER A 144 -1.08 1.40 13.57
C SER A 144 -1.86 1.97 14.77
N GLY A 145 -2.88 2.79 14.54
CA GLY A 145 -3.81 3.25 15.58
C GLY A 145 -4.86 2.23 16.03
N THR A 146 -5.16 1.20 15.22
CA THR A 146 -6.05 0.10 15.63
C THR A 146 -5.31 -1.05 16.32
N ALA A 147 -3.97 -1.03 16.35
CA ALA A 147 -3.15 -2.03 17.03
C ALA A 147 -3.17 -1.89 18.56
N GLU A 148 -3.70 -0.79 19.13
CA GLU A 148 -3.93 -0.70 20.58
C GLU A 148 -5.24 -1.38 21.03
N GLY A 149 -6.01 -1.94 20.09
CA GLY A 149 -7.22 -2.74 20.36
C GLY A 149 -7.03 -4.26 20.25
N GLU A 150 -5.97 -4.72 19.58
CA GLU A 150 -5.73 -6.15 19.28
C GLU A 150 -4.64 -6.80 20.16
N GLU A 151 -3.94 -6.03 21.01
CA GLU A 151 -3.03 -6.60 22.02
C GLU A 151 -3.75 -7.41 23.11
N ARG A 152 -5.10 -7.41 23.15
CA ARG A 152 -5.87 -8.29 24.04
C ARG A 152 -6.16 -9.67 23.46
N GLU A 153 -5.96 -9.90 22.16
CA GLU A 153 -6.16 -11.22 21.54
C GLU A 153 -4.86 -12.01 21.35
N ASP A 154 -3.68 -11.36 21.29
CA ASP A 154 -2.40 -12.08 21.11
C ASP A 154 -1.89 -12.76 22.39
N ASP A 155 -2.32 -12.31 23.58
CA ASP A 155 -2.01 -13.02 24.84
C ASP A 155 -2.90 -14.26 25.06
N MET A 156 -3.93 -14.47 24.24
CA MET A 156 -4.72 -15.72 24.24
C MET A 156 -3.94 -16.91 23.64
N ALA A 157 -2.88 -16.66 22.87
CA ALA A 157 -2.08 -17.72 22.23
C ALA A 157 -1.18 -18.50 23.22
N LYS A 158 -1.01 -18.00 24.46
CA LYS A 158 -0.24 -18.68 25.53
C LYS A 158 -1.10 -19.39 26.57
N LEU A 159 -2.43 -19.34 26.45
CA LEU A 159 -3.32 -19.99 27.40
C LEU A 159 -3.45 -21.48 27.11
N LYS A 160 -3.32 -22.30 28.16
CA LYS A 160 -3.51 -23.75 28.09
C LYS A 160 -4.88 -24.08 27.47
N PRO A 161 -5.00 -25.14 26.66
CA PRO A 161 -6.29 -25.55 26.11
C PRO A 161 -7.30 -25.75 27.24
N ASN A 162 -8.50 -25.15 27.12
CA ASN A 162 -9.58 -25.08 28.12
C ASN A 162 -9.38 -24.14 29.32
N ALA A 163 -8.43 -23.21 29.30
CA ALA A 163 -8.39 -22.13 30.30
C ALA A 163 -9.60 -21.20 30.14
N LYS A 164 -10.32 -20.94 31.23
CA LYS A 164 -11.45 -19.99 31.27
C LYS A 164 -11.12 -18.84 32.21
N ARG A 165 -11.71 -17.68 31.90
CA ARG A 165 -11.68 -16.52 32.79
C ARG A 165 -12.32 -16.88 34.13
N TYR A 166 -11.62 -16.62 35.22
CA TYR A 166 -12.03 -16.87 36.59
C TYR A 166 -11.70 -15.66 37.47
N ASP A 167 -12.74 -15.05 38.03
CA ASP A 167 -12.62 -13.95 38.97
C ASP A 167 -12.73 -14.51 40.39
N CYS A 168 -11.62 -14.49 41.15
CA CYS A 168 -11.58 -15.00 42.52
C CYS A 168 -12.04 -13.93 43.52
N PRO A 169 -12.95 -14.23 44.47
CA PRO A 169 -13.41 -13.27 45.46
C PRO A 169 -12.35 -12.87 46.49
N HIS A 170 -11.24 -13.62 46.61
CA HIS A 170 -10.17 -13.38 47.59
C HIS A 170 -8.87 -12.81 46.98
N CYS A 171 -8.76 -12.76 45.65
CA CYS A 171 -7.58 -12.22 44.97
C CYS A 171 -7.96 -11.02 44.11
N PRO A 172 -7.21 -9.90 44.16
CA PRO A 172 -7.36 -8.83 43.20
C PRO A 172 -6.72 -9.27 41.87
N GLY A 173 -7.54 -9.63 40.88
CA GLY A 173 -7.08 -9.91 39.52
C GLY A 173 -7.95 -10.92 38.77
N VAL A 174 -8.06 -10.72 37.45
CA VAL A 174 -8.72 -11.66 36.55
C VAL A 174 -7.73 -12.78 36.22
N LEU A 175 -8.03 -14.02 36.61
CA LEU A 175 -7.19 -15.18 36.35
C LEU A 175 -7.75 -16.00 35.19
N TYR A 176 -6.88 -16.63 34.38
CA TYR A 176 -7.31 -17.58 33.35
C TYR A 176 -6.84 -18.98 33.76
N LEU A 177 -7.78 -19.81 34.25
CA LEU A 177 -7.48 -21.11 34.86
C LEU A 177 -8.31 -22.21 34.20
N THR A 178 -7.74 -23.41 34.12
CA THR A 178 -8.52 -24.62 33.79
C THR A 178 -9.41 -25.04 34.96
N PRO A 179 -10.48 -25.85 34.76
CA PRO A 179 -11.38 -26.25 35.85
C PRO A 179 -10.69 -26.92 37.05
N THR A 180 -9.61 -27.67 36.83
CA THR A 180 -8.82 -28.30 37.89
C THR A 180 -7.95 -27.30 38.65
N GLU A 181 -7.40 -26.29 37.97
CA GLU A 181 -6.66 -25.20 38.60
C GLU A 181 -7.57 -24.27 39.40
N MET A 182 -8.80 -24.02 38.94
CA MET A 182 -9.82 -23.28 39.71
C MET A 182 -10.12 -23.97 41.05
N LEU A 183 -10.23 -25.31 41.06
CA LEU A 183 -10.47 -26.07 42.29
C LEU A 183 -9.26 -26.04 43.23
N LYS A 184 -8.04 -26.14 42.70
CA LYS A 184 -6.81 -26.01 43.50
C LYS A 184 -6.66 -24.61 44.09
N HIS A 185 -6.94 -23.58 43.30
CA HIS A 185 -6.89 -22.18 43.73
C HIS A 185 -7.95 -21.88 44.81
N LYS A 186 -9.17 -22.41 44.68
CA LYS A 186 -10.17 -22.31 45.75
C LYS A 186 -9.70 -22.98 47.05
N LYS A 187 -8.99 -24.11 46.95
CA LYS A 187 -8.42 -24.82 48.10
C LYS A 187 -7.22 -24.12 48.75
N SER A 188 -6.49 -23.26 48.03
CA SER A 188 -5.39 -22.50 48.63
C SER A 188 -5.85 -21.31 49.48
N HIS A 189 -7.14 -20.97 49.44
CA HIS A 189 -7.77 -19.94 50.29
C HIS A 189 -8.54 -20.52 51.49
N LEU A 190 -8.47 -21.85 51.68
CA LEU A 190 -9.00 -22.57 52.84
C LEU A 190 -7.92 -22.76 53.90
#